data_AF-A0A494TKU9-F1
#
_entry.id   AF-A0A494TKU9-F1
#
_cell.length_a   1.000
_cell.length_b   1.000
_cell.length_c   1.000
_cell.angle_alpha   90.00
_cell.angle_beta   90.00
_cell.angle_gamma   90.00
#
_symmetry.space_group_name_H-M   'P 1'
#
loop_
_entity.id
_entity.type
_entity.pdbx_description
1 polymer ?
#
loop_
_entity_poly.entity_id
_entity_poly.type
_entity_poly.pdbx_seq_one_letter_code
_entity_poly.pdbx_strand_id
1 'polypeptide(L)'
;MSEGIRTPELEAILIDGISDGIPLRQLCRTHGIGKSTVYDWMADDKEFAGRFARAREIGFDAIAADCLDIADDVSNDTKIVGEDEREVANTEWISRSKLRVETRLKLLAKWDPKRYGDKIQHTGDGGGAIGITITSDDAAL
;
A
#
# COMPACT_ATOMS: atom_id res chain seq x y z
N MET A 1 -10.25 27.33 8.17
CA MET A 1 -9.97 26.06 7.47
C MET A 1 -10.60 26.21 6.10
N SER A 2 -9.81 26.22 5.02
CA SER A 2 -10.37 26.43 3.68
C SER A 2 -11.20 25.21 3.29
N GLU A 3 -12.50 25.37 3.13
CA GLU A 3 -13.32 24.45 2.35
C GLU A 3 -12.80 24.53 0.91
N GLY A 4 -11.93 23.58 0.55
CA GLY A 4 -11.50 23.43 -0.84
C GLY A 4 -12.72 23.06 -1.66
N ILE A 5 -13.16 23.99 -2.51
CA ILE A 5 -14.26 23.77 -3.44
C ILE A 5 -13.92 22.55 -4.30
N ARG A 6 -14.85 21.59 -4.38
CA ARG A 6 -14.73 20.44 -5.27
C ARG A 6 -14.74 20.94 -6.71
N THR A 7 -13.69 20.66 -7.47
CA THR A 7 -13.62 20.95 -8.92
C THR A 7 -13.22 19.69 -9.71
N PRO A 8 -13.61 19.60 -10.99
CA PRO A 8 -13.20 18.49 -11.85
C PRO A 8 -11.67 18.31 -11.95
N GLU A 9 -10.92 19.41 -11.93
CA GLU A 9 -9.46 19.40 -11.97
C GLU A 9 -8.88 18.80 -10.69
N LEU A 10 -9.44 19.15 -9.53
CA LEU A 10 -9.02 18.57 -8.26
C LEU A 10 -9.35 17.09 -8.19
N GLU A 11 -10.51 16.66 -8.70
CA GLU A 11 -10.83 15.25 -8.82
C GLU A 11 -9.82 14.52 -9.70
N ALA A 12 -9.48 15.07 -10.88
CA ALA A 12 -8.50 14.47 -11.77
C ALA A 12 -7.14 14.30 -11.07
N ILE A 13 -6.66 15.34 -10.39
CA ILE A 13 -5.41 15.29 -9.62
C ILE A 13 -5.44 14.18 -8.55
N LEU A 14 -6.57 14.03 -7.83
CA LEU A 14 -6.70 12.97 -6.85
C LEU A 14 -6.70 11.59 -7.50
N ILE A 15 -7.42 11.42 -8.61
CA ILE A 15 -7.48 10.15 -9.35
C ILE A 15 -6.10 9.77 -9.87
N ASP A 16 -5.38 10.70 -10.50
CA ASP A 16 -4.06 10.46 -11.06
C ASP A 16 -3.06 10.12 -9.95
N GLY A 17 -3.01 10.94 -8.89
CA GLY A 17 -2.10 10.68 -7.77
C GLY A 17 -2.37 9.36 -7.05
N ILE A 18 -3.63 8.95 -6.90
CA ILE A 18 -3.97 7.64 -6.34
C ILE A 18 -3.53 6.52 -7.28
N SER A 19 -3.67 6.71 -8.59
CA SER A 19 -3.22 5.74 -9.62
C SER A 19 -1.70 5.60 -9.66
N ASP A 20 -0.97 6.66 -9.30
CA ASP A 20 0.48 6.65 -9.13
C ASP A 20 0.93 6.08 -7.77
N GLY A 21 0.00 5.55 -6.97
CA GLY A 21 0.31 4.94 -5.67
C GLY A 21 0.51 5.93 -4.52
N ILE A 22 0.21 7.22 -4.73
CA ILE A 22 0.34 8.24 -3.67
C ILE A 22 -0.82 8.08 -2.67
N PRO A 23 -0.55 7.96 -1.36
CA PRO A 23 -1.60 7.83 -0.37
C PRO A 23 -2.52 9.05 -0.33
N LEU A 24 -3.85 8.84 -0.23
CA LEU A 24 -4.85 9.91 -0.15
C LEU A 24 -4.50 10.98 0.88
N ARG A 25 -3.99 10.59 2.06
CA ARG A 25 -3.61 11.54 3.11
C ARG A 25 -2.54 12.54 2.65
N GLN A 26 -1.58 12.08 1.84
CA GLN A 26 -0.53 12.93 1.30
C GLN A 26 -1.11 13.91 0.27
N LEU A 27 -1.92 13.41 -0.68
CA LEU A 27 -2.61 14.25 -1.66
C LEU A 27 -3.49 15.31 -0.98
N CYS A 28 -4.31 14.90 -0.02
CA CYS A 28 -5.14 15.79 0.78
C CYS A 28 -4.33 16.92 1.43
N ARG A 29 -3.19 16.60 2.03
CA ARG A 29 -2.31 17.60 2.65
C ARG A 29 -1.71 18.55 1.61
N THR A 30 -1.26 18.03 0.47
CA THR A 30 -0.68 18.84 -0.62
C THR A 30 -1.68 19.85 -1.17
N HIS A 31 -2.95 19.46 -1.30
CA HIS A 31 -4.00 20.31 -1.88
C HIS A 31 -4.86 21.04 -0.84
N GLY A 32 -4.50 20.97 0.45
CA GLY A 32 -5.21 21.69 1.51
C GLY A 32 -6.65 21.22 1.74
N ILE A 33 -6.97 19.96 1.43
CA ILE A 33 -8.30 19.38 1.59
C ILE A 33 -8.34 18.35 2.74
N GLY A 34 -9.48 18.28 3.42
CA GLY A 34 -9.72 17.28 4.45
C GLY A 34 -9.94 15.89 3.86
N LYS A 35 -9.46 14.83 4.53
CA LYS A 35 -9.77 13.45 4.11
C LYS A 35 -11.27 13.17 4.12
N SER A 36 -11.99 13.70 5.12
CA SER A 36 -13.43 13.52 5.29
C SER A 36 -14.17 14.06 4.08
N THR A 37 -13.80 15.26 3.62
CA THR A 37 -14.37 15.90 2.44
C THR A 37 -14.30 15.00 1.19
N VAL A 38 -13.17 14.33 0.95
CA VAL A 38 -13.05 13.40 -0.19
C VAL A 38 -13.93 12.15 0.00
N TYR A 39 -14.07 11.65 1.23
CA TYR A 39 -15.00 10.56 1.53
C TYR A 39 -16.46 10.97 1.35
N ASP A 40 -16.83 12.17 1.75
CA ASP A 40 -18.18 12.73 1.55
C ASP A 40 -18.49 12.83 0.04
N TRP A 41 -17.53 13.31 -0.77
CA TRP A 41 -17.67 13.34 -2.22
C TRP A 41 -17.91 11.96 -2.85
N MET A 42 -17.20 10.92 -2.37
CA MET A 42 -17.42 9.55 -2.84
C MET A 42 -18.75 8.95 -2.34
N ALA A 43 -19.26 9.42 -1.21
CA ALA A 43 -20.58 9.00 -0.72
C ALA A 43 -21.68 9.54 -1.63
N ASP A 44 -21.59 10.83 -1.98
CA ASP A 44 -22.57 11.58 -2.77
C ASP A 44 -22.50 11.29 -4.27
N ASP A 45 -21.32 10.97 -4.81
CA ASP A 45 -21.09 10.74 -6.24
C ASP A 45 -20.50 9.35 -6.51
N LYS A 46 -21.34 8.47 -7.09
CA LYS A 46 -20.96 7.10 -7.43
C LYS A 46 -20.03 7.01 -8.62
N GLU A 47 -20.06 7.97 -9.54
CA GLU A 47 -19.14 7.98 -10.69
C GLU A 47 -17.72 8.30 -10.21
N PHE A 48 -17.58 9.34 -9.40
CA PHE A 48 -16.30 9.69 -8.77
C PHE A 48 -15.77 8.54 -7.90
N ALA A 49 -16.63 7.94 -7.05
CA ALA A 49 -16.24 6.79 -6.25
C ALA A 49 -15.76 5.60 -7.10
N GLY A 50 -16.41 5.32 -8.23
CA GLY A 50 -16.02 4.27 -9.16
C GLY A 50 -14.68 4.54 -9.83
N ARG A 51 -14.42 5.78 -10.26
CA ARG A 51 -13.12 6.21 -10.78
C ARG A 51 -12.03 6.07 -9.71
N PHE A 52 -12.32 6.49 -8.48
CA PHE A 52 -11.40 6.41 -7.36
C PHE A 52 -11.04 4.97 -6.99
N ALA A 53 -12.02 4.06 -7.00
CA ALA A 53 -11.78 2.65 -6.75
C ALA A 53 -10.84 2.03 -7.81
N ARG A 54 -11.08 2.31 -9.10
CA ARG A 54 -10.19 1.84 -10.19
C ARG A 54 -8.78 2.43 -10.08
N ALA A 55 -8.69 3.73 -9.80
CA ALA A 55 -7.41 4.39 -9.57
C ALA A 55 -6.62 3.71 -8.45
N ARG A 56 -7.30 3.36 -7.35
CA ARG A 56 -6.67 2.69 -6.22
C ARG A 56 -6.19 1.28 -6.55
N GLU A 57 -6.92 0.54 -7.38
CA GLU A 57 -6.46 -0.77 -7.87
C GLU A 57 -5.18 -0.67 -8.71
N ILE A 58 -5.08 0.35 -9.58
CA ILE A 58 -3.89 0.67 -10.39
C ILE A 58 -2.75 1.13 -9.47
N GLY A 59 -3.05 1.99 -8.49
CA GLY A 59 -2.09 2.49 -7.52
C GLY A 59 -1.43 1.40 -6.69
N PHE A 60 -2.10 0.27 -6.47
CA PHE A 60 -1.47 -0.88 -5.82
C PHE A 60 -0.36 -1.49 -6.67
N ASP A 61 -0.55 -1.55 -7.98
CA ASP A 61 0.47 -2.03 -8.92
C ASP A 61 1.63 -1.02 -9.04
N ALA A 62 1.33 0.28 -9.01
CA ALA A 62 2.35 1.33 -8.94
C ALA A 62 3.22 1.23 -7.67
N ILE A 63 2.61 0.98 -6.50
CA ILE A 63 3.35 0.78 -5.24
C ILE A 63 4.21 -0.49 -5.32
N ALA A 64 3.72 -1.55 -5.98
CA ALA A 64 4.49 -2.77 -6.17
C ALA A 64 5.71 -2.54 -7.09
N ALA A 65 5.57 -1.74 -8.15
CA ALA A 65 6.68 -1.33 -8.99
C ALA A 65 7.71 -0.45 -8.24
N ASP A 66 7.24 0.54 -7.46
CA ASP A 66 8.10 1.40 -6.60
C ASP A 66 8.93 0.56 -5.60
N CYS A 67 8.42 -0.60 -5.15
CA CYS A 67 9.22 -1.51 -4.33
C CYS A 67 10.45 -2.06 -5.05
N LEU A 68 10.35 -2.34 -6.36
CA LEU A 68 11.48 -2.80 -7.16
C LEU A 68 12.47 -1.64 -7.37
N ASP A 69 11.97 -0.46 -7.72
CA ASP A 69 12.81 0.74 -7.88
C ASP A 69 13.61 1.05 -6.61
N ILE A 70 12.99 0.93 -5.42
CA ILE A 70 13.68 1.13 -4.13
C ILE A 70 14.71 0.03 -3.86
N ALA A 71 14.44 -1.21 -4.27
CA ALA A 71 15.34 -2.32 -4.03
C ALA A 71 16.57 -2.28 -4.94
N ASP A 72 16.40 -1.79 -6.17
CA ASP A 72 17.46 -1.72 -7.19
C ASP A 72 18.29 -0.42 -7.10
N ASP A 73 17.79 0.63 -6.42
CA ASP A 73 18.52 1.88 -6.21
C ASP A 73 19.64 1.75 -5.16
N VAL A 74 20.86 1.55 -5.65
CA VAL A 74 22.11 1.44 -4.86
C VAL A 74 22.82 2.78 -4.64
N SER A 75 22.26 3.91 -5.09
CA SER A 75 22.97 5.21 -5.18
C SER A 75 23.51 5.75 -3.85
N ASN A 76 23.00 5.26 -2.72
CA ASN A 76 23.32 5.75 -1.37
C ASN A 76 23.73 4.61 -0.41
N ASP A 77 24.01 3.41 -0.95
CA ASP A 77 24.38 2.23 -0.16
C ASP A 77 25.79 2.32 0.43
N THR A 78 26.60 3.26 -0.02
CA THR A 78 27.93 3.53 0.52
C THR A 78 28.08 4.98 0.94
N LYS A 79 29.06 5.23 1.83
CA LYS A 79 29.45 6.56 2.27
C LYS A 79 30.94 6.60 2.53
N ILE A 80 31.54 7.76 2.33
CA ILE A 80 32.96 8.01 2.62
C ILE A 80 33.12 8.42 4.09
N VAL A 81 34.08 7.83 4.78
CA VAL A 81 34.37 8.13 6.20
C VAL A 81 35.87 8.24 6.47
N GLY A 82 36.20 9.10 7.44
CA GLY A 82 37.59 9.32 7.88
C GLY A 82 38.40 10.19 6.93
N GLU A 83 39.60 10.59 7.38
CA GLU A 83 40.54 11.39 6.58
C GLU A 83 41.11 10.62 5.38
N ASP A 84 41.20 9.28 5.49
CA ASP A 84 41.66 8.39 4.43
C ASP A 84 40.60 8.12 3.34
N GLU A 85 39.46 8.82 3.37
CA GLU A 85 38.34 8.69 2.43
C GLU A 85 37.89 7.24 2.19
N ARG A 86 37.78 6.45 3.26
CA ARG A 86 37.38 5.03 3.13
C ARG A 86 35.89 4.91 2.82
N GLU A 87 35.59 4.16 1.76
CA GLU A 87 34.22 3.78 1.43
C GLU A 87 33.72 2.67 2.36
N VAL A 88 32.58 2.90 3.00
CA VAL A 88 31.93 1.94 3.89
C VAL A 88 30.44 1.85 3.57
N ALA A 89 29.82 0.72 3.90
CA ALA A 89 28.38 0.55 3.75
C ALA A 89 27.60 1.57 4.59
N ASN A 90 26.61 2.20 3.96
CA ASN A 90 25.65 3.07 4.60
C ASN A 90 24.48 2.24 5.15
N THR A 91 24.74 1.51 6.25
CA THR A 91 23.78 0.56 6.84
C THR A 91 22.42 1.18 7.16
N GLU A 92 22.38 2.46 7.53
CA GLU A 92 21.13 3.19 7.77
C GLU A 92 20.28 3.29 6.51
N TRP A 93 20.88 3.68 5.38
CA TRP A 93 20.19 3.80 4.10
C TRP A 93 19.67 2.45 3.63
N ILE A 94 20.54 1.43 3.62
CA ILE A 94 20.17 0.06 3.25
C ILE A 94 18.99 -0.44 4.10
N SER A 95 19.05 -0.22 5.42
CA SER A 95 17.99 -0.64 6.34
C SER A 95 16.69 0.13 6.11
N ARG A 96 16.78 1.42 5.78
CA ARG A 96 15.63 2.27 5.46
C ARG A 96 14.98 1.85 4.14
N SER A 97 15.75 1.55 3.10
CA SER A 97 15.24 1.02 1.82
C SER A 97 14.51 -0.30 2.04
N LYS A 98 15.10 -1.23 2.81
CA LYS A 98 14.42 -2.47 3.21
C LYS A 98 13.10 -2.20 3.95
N LEU A 99 13.10 -1.32 4.94
CA LEU A 99 11.88 -0.97 5.69
C LEU A 99 10.79 -0.37 4.79
N ARG A 100 11.16 0.46 3.81
CA ARG A 100 10.23 1.04 2.84
C ARG A 100 9.55 -0.02 1.98
N VAL A 101 10.33 -0.98 1.47
CA VAL A 101 9.83 -2.11 0.67
C VAL A 101 8.91 -2.98 1.52
N GLU A 102 9.37 -3.40 2.70
CA GLU A 102 8.57 -4.27 3.59
C GLU A 102 7.25 -3.62 3.99
N THR A 103 7.25 -2.33 4.32
CA THR A 103 6.03 -1.61 4.73
C THR A 103 5.01 -1.60 3.59
N ARG A 104 5.45 -1.31 2.36
CA ARG A 104 4.60 -1.31 1.17
C ARG A 104 4.02 -2.68 0.89
N LEU A 105 4.85 -3.73 0.85
CA LEU A 105 4.39 -5.10 0.61
C LEU A 105 3.40 -5.57 1.69
N LYS A 106 3.66 -5.26 2.98
CA LYS A 106 2.73 -5.57 4.07
C LYS A 106 1.39 -4.86 3.90
N LEU A 107 1.40 -3.60 3.46
CA LEU A 107 0.16 -2.86 3.20
C LEU A 107 -0.58 -3.44 1.98
N LEU A 108 0.11 -3.73 0.88
CA LEU A 108 -0.48 -4.36 -0.32
C LEU A 108 -1.15 -5.69 0.01
N ALA A 109 -0.50 -6.56 0.80
CA ALA A 109 -1.06 -7.83 1.24
C ALA A 109 -2.35 -7.67 2.08
N LYS A 110 -2.57 -6.51 2.71
CA LYS A 110 -3.79 -6.19 3.46
C LYS A 110 -4.83 -5.44 2.63
N TRP A 111 -4.40 -4.59 1.70
CA TRP A 111 -5.28 -3.78 0.87
C TRP A 111 -5.85 -4.55 -0.31
N ASP A 112 -5.09 -5.50 -0.85
CA ASP A 112 -5.54 -6.42 -1.89
C ASP A 112 -4.96 -7.83 -1.65
N PRO A 113 -5.53 -8.57 -0.68
CA PRO A 113 -5.06 -9.91 -0.32
C PRO A 113 -5.18 -10.91 -1.48
N LYS A 114 -6.06 -10.66 -2.46
CA LYS A 114 -6.27 -11.56 -3.60
C LYS A 114 -5.05 -11.58 -4.52
N ARG A 115 -4.45 -10.41 -4.78
CA ARG A 115 -3.27 -10.28 -5.64
C ARG A 115 -1.96 -10.38 -4.85
N TYR A 116 -1.89 -9.80 -3.66
CA TYR A 116 -0.66 -9.58 -2.91
C TYR A 116 -0.58 -10.32 -1.57
N GLY A 117 -1.62 -11.05 -1.19
CA GLY A 117 -1.63 -11.84 0.04
C GLY A 117 -0.97 -13.20 -0.14
N ASP A 118 -0.48 -13.76 0.96
CA ASP A 118 0.03 -15.13 1.01
C ASP A 118 -1.12 -16.11 0.76
N LYS A 119 -0.93 -17.05 -0.17
CA LYS A 119 -1.87 -18.15 -0.40
C LYS A 119 -1.57 -19.28 0.58
N ILE A 120 -2.49 -19.52 1.51
CA ILE A 120 -2.40 -20.62 2.45
C ILE A 120 -3.25 -21.77 1.94
N GLN A 121 -2.64 -22.96 1.80
CA GLN A 121 -3.36 -24.20 1.54
C GLN A 121 -3.51 -24.95 2.86
N HIS A 122 -4.75 -25.30 3.22
CA HIS A 122 -5.03 -26.16 4.37
C HIS A 122 -5.17 -27.60 3.91
N THR A 123 -4.42 -28.50 4.54
CA THR A 123 -4.49 -29.96 4.31
C THR A 123 -4.64 -30.68 5.65
N GLY A 124 -5.23 -31.87 5.61
CA GLY A 124 -5.23 -32.78 6.74
C GLY A 124 -3.84 -33.37 7.00
N ASP A 125 -3.75 -34.21 8.03
CA ASP A 125 -2.51 -34.90 8.38
C ASP A 125 -1.95 -35.69 7.19
N GLY A 126 -0.62 -35.66 7.02
CA GLY A 126 0.06 -36.24 5.87
C GLY A 126 -0.30 -35.65 4.50
N GLY A 127 -0.91 -34.46 4.43
CA GLY A 127 -1.37 -33.84 3.18
C GLY A 127 -2.72 -34.36 2.66
N GLY A 128 -3.42 -35.14 3.49
CA GLY A 128 -4.71 -35.75 3.16
C GLY A 128 -5.92 -34.81 3.33
N ALA A 129 -7.11 -35.39 3.30
CA ALA A 129 -8.36 -34.68 3.55
C ALA A 129 -8.42 -34.13 4.98
N ILE A 130 -9.02 -32.94 5.15
CA ILE A 130 -9.26 -32.37 6.49
C ILE A 130 -10.34 -33.20 7.19
N GLY A 131 -9.98 -33.86 8.29
CA GLY A 131 -10.92 -34.56 9.16
C GLY A 131 -11.64 -33.57 10.09
N ILE A 132 -12.97 -33.59 10.10
CA ILE A 132 -13.79 -32.78 11.00
C ILE A 132 -14.47 -33.74 11.98
N THR A 133 -14.16 -33.61 13.27
CA THR A 133 -14.85 -34.34 14.36
C THR A 133 -15.76 -33.37 15.08
N ILE A 134 -17.07 -33.62 15.06
CA ILE A 134 -18.06 -32.84 15.80
C ILE A 134 -18.34 -33.58 17.11
N THR A 135 -18.17 -32.90 18.26
CA THR A 135 -18.45 -33.47 19.58
C THR A 135 -19.81 -33.01 20.10
N SER A 136 -20.40 -33.78 21.02
CA SER A 136 -21.77 -33.56 21.52
C SER A 136 -21.99 -32.23 22.25
N ASP A 137 -20.91 -31.54 22.65
CA ASP A 137 -20.97 -30.20 23.25
C ASP A 137 -21.29 -29.10 22.22
N ASP A 138 -21.18 -29.41 20.91
CA ASP A 138 -21.50 -28.51 19.80
C ASP A 138 -22.92 -28.71 19.24
N ALA A 139 -23.72 -29.61 19.83
CA ALA A 139 -25.04 -29.99 19.32
C ALA A 139 -26.13 -28.91 19.47
N ALA A 140 -25.81 -27.77 20.09
CA ALA A 140 -26.70 -26.62 20.28
C ALA A 140 -26.33 -25.40 19.41
N LEU A 141 -25.42 -25.54 18.46
CA LEU A 141 -25.08 -24.51 17.45
C LEU A 141 -25.92 -24.64 16.18
#